data_AF-A0A7L4XZX3-F1
#
_entry.id   AF-A0A7L4XZX3-F1
#
_cell.length_a   1.000
_cell.length_b   1.000
_cell.length_c   1.000
_cell.angle_alpha   90.00
_cell.angle_beta   90.00
_cell.angle_gamma   90.00
#
_symmetry.space_group_name_H-M   'P 1'
#
loop_
_entity.id
_entity.type
_entity.pdbx_description
1 polymer ?
#
loop_
_entity_poly.entity_id
_entity_poly.type
_entity_poly.pdbx_seq_one_letter_code
_entity_poly.pdbx_strand_id
1 'polypeptide(L)'
;MALAQPESGGLPPQRAAPLRGSLATTACMETLQVGYLHAVAAAAGCSLSQPFPDNGIDWHVSHSAPGHTVDDEVTIKVQLKCTYQLPPRTPGSASAAFSFTLDNDHLVKLARTPVSVHKILVVMLVPRSQDDWLRAGHDGLDLRHCCYWINLAGHPVTGRHRTTVRIPTARIFDDRALCEIMARVGVGGRP
;
A
#
# COMPACT_ATOMS: atom_id res chain seq x y z
N MET A 1 66.24 8.31 9.19
CA MET A 1 64.92 8.06 9.81
C MET A 1 63.90 8.80 8.95
N ALA A 2 63.29 8.12 7.97
CA ALA A 2 62.40 8.73 7.00
C ALA A 2 60.96 8.67 7.52
N LEU A 3 60.34 9.85 7.66
CA LEU A 3 58.95 10.00 8.10
C LEU A 3 58.02 9.58 6.95
N ALA A 4 57.27 8.50 7.16
CA ALA A 4 56.19 8.08 6.28
C ALA A 4 55.06 9.12 6.34
N GLN A 5 54.65 9.64 5.18
CA GLN A 5 53.47 10.49 5.06
C GLN A 5 52.19 9.64 5.23
N PRO A 6 51.14 10.18 5.88
CA PRO A 6 49.88 9.46 6.03
C PRO A 6 49.16 9.39 4.68
N GLU A 7 48.68 8.20 4.33
CA GLU A 7 47.86 7.98 3.14
C GLU A 7 46.59 8.83 3.23
N SER A 8 46.39 9.66 2.21
CA SER A 8 45.17 10.43 2.04
C SER A 8 43.99 9.48 1.86
N GLY A 9 43.16 9.35 2.90
CA GLY A 9 41.88 8.65 2.84
C GLY A 9 40.98 9.31 1.80
N GLY A 10 41.01 8.80 0.57
CA GLY A 10 40.12 9.22 -0.49
C GLY A 10 38.68 8.96 -0.10
N LEU A 11 37.84 9.99 -0.18
CA LEU A 11 36.39 9.85 -0.13
C LEU A 11 35.97 8.75 -1.12
N PRO A 12 35.10 7.80 -0.73
CA PRO A 12 34.62 6.79 -1.66
C PRO A 12 33.98 7.48 -2.87
N PRO A 13 34.18 6.96 -4.09
CA PRO A 13 33.64 7.57 -5.29
C PRO A 13 32.14 7.73 -5.14
N GLN A 14 31.67 8.98 -5.24
CA GLN A 14 30.26 9.30 -5.27
C GLN A 14 29.67 8.55 -6.46
N ARG A 15 28.83 7.53 -6.20
CA ARG A 15 28.17 6.78 -7.27
C ARG A 15 27.44 7.79 -8.16
N ALA A 16 27.80 7.83 -9.44
CA ALA A 16 27.05 8.60 -10.42
C ALA A 16 25.57 8.22 -10.36
N ALA A 17 24.69 9.17 -10.65
CA ALA A 17 23.25 8.90 -10.69
C ALA A 17 22.99 7.67 -11.59
N PRO A 18 22.24 6.67 -11.11
CA PRO A 18 22.05 5.44 -11.87
C PRO A 18 21.26 5.74 -13.15
N LEU A 19 21.65 5.10 -14.25
CA LEU A 19 20.85 5.10 -15.48
C LEU A 19 19.57 4.29 -15.24
N ARG A 20 18.42 4.95 -15.15
CA ARG A 20 17.10 4.31 -14.98
C ARG A 20 16.42 4.05 -16.32
N GLY A 21 15.52 3.06 -16.35
CA GLY A 21 14.70 2.77 -17.52
C GLY A 21 13.69 3.88 -17.85
N SER A 22 13.08 3.79 -19.02
CA SER A 22 12.18 4.83 -19.59
C SER A 22 10.68 4.60 -19.34
N LEU A 23 10.32 3.66 -18.47
CA LEU A 23 8.90 3.41 -18.11
C LEU A 23 8.29 4.64 -17.43
N ALA A 24 7.00 4.88 -17.70
CA ALA A 24 6.26 5.98 -17.07
C ALA A 24 6.28 5.84 -15.54
N THR A 25 6.54 6.95 -14.82
CA THR A 25 6.64 6.95 -13.35
C THR A 25 5.41 6.35 -12.69
N THR A 26 4.21 6.58 -13.23
CA THR A 26 2.96 6.02 -12.72
C THR A 26 2.89 4.50 -12.84
N ALA A 27 3.42 3.90 -13.90
CA ALA A 27 3.52 2.45 -14.04
C ALA A 27 4.56 1.85 -13.08
N CYS A 28 5.66 2.57 -12.83
CA CYS A 28 6.64 2.19 -11.81
C CYS A 28 6.03 2.27 -10.39
N MET A 29 5.21 3.28 -10.11
CA MET A 29 4.48 3.44 -8.85
C MET A 29 3.50 2.29 -8.61
N GLU A 30 2.77 1.88 -9.64
CA GLU A 30 1.87 0.73 -9.60
C GLU A 30 2.65 -0.56 -9.33
N THR A 31 3.73 -0.82 -10.08
CA THR A 31 4.60 -1.98 -9.90
C THR A 31 5.15 -2.05 -8.46
N LEU A 32 5.58 -0.90 -7.91
CA LEU A 32 6.07 -0.82 -6.54
C LEU A 32 5.00 -1.18 -5.51
N GLN A 33 3.79 -0.66 -5.68
CA GLN A 33 2.67 -0.96 -4.78
C GLN A 33 2.24 -2.43 -4.86
N VAL A 34 2.26 -3.03 -6.06
CA VAL A 34 2.02 -4.46 -6.25
C VAL A 34 3.08 -5.29 -5.53
N GLY A 35 4.36 -4.92 -5.63
CA GLY A 35 5.43 -5.58 -4.87
C GLY A 35 5.24 -5.51 -3.35
N TYR A 36 4.82 -4.34 -2.85
CA TYR A 36 4.47 -4.18 -1.44
C TYR A 36 3.30 -5.09 -1.01
N LEU A 37 2.23 -5.16 -1.83
CA LEU A 37 1.09 -6.04 -1.55
C LEU A 37 1.51 -7.51 -1.48
N HIS A 38 2.39 -7.97 -2.38
CA HIS A 38 2.93 -9.33 -2.35
C HIS A 38 3.72 -9.62 -1.07
N ALA A 39 4.57 -8.68 -0.64
CA ALA A 39 5.33 -8.83 0.59
C ALA A 39 4.42 -8.94 1.82
N VAL A 40 3.40 -8.07 1.92
CA VAL A 40 2.41 -8.09 3.00
C VAL A 40 1.58 -9.37 2.99
N ALA A 41 1.08 -9.78 1.83
CA ALA A 41 0.29 -11.01 1.70
C ALA A 41 1.11 -12.26 2.06
N ALA A 42 2.36 -12.34 1.62
CA ALA A 42 3.25 -13.44 1.96
C ALA A 42 3.51 -13.53 3.47
N ALA A 43 3.79 -12.40 4.12
CA ALA A 43 3.99 -12.36 5.57
C ALA A 43 2.71 -12.68 6.36
N ALA A 44 1.55 -12.30 5.85
CA ALA A 44 0.25 -12.61 6.44
C ALA A 44 -0.28 -14.02 6.12
N GLY A 45 0.44 -14.83 5.32
CA GLY A 45 -0.03 -16.16 4.91
C GLY A 45 -1.27 -16.13 4.01
N CYS A 46 -1.46 -15.06 3.23
CA CYS A 46 -2.60 -14.87 2.35
C CYS A 46 -2.25 -15.23 0.90
N SER A 47 -3.22 -15.72 0.14
CA SER A 47 -3.10 -15.91 -1.30
C SER A 47 -3.58 -14.66 -2.06
N LEU A 48 -2.99 -14.42 -3.24
CA LEU A 48 -3.32 -13.29 -4.11
C LEU A 48 -3.80 -13.78 -5.47
N SER A 49 -4.86 -13.17 -6.00
CA SER A 49 -5.29 -13.37 -7.38
C SER A 49 -5.76 -12.07 -8.02
N GLN A 50 -5.50 -11.92 -9.33
CA GLN A 50 -5.97 -10.77 -10.10
C GLN A 50 -7.29 -11.12 -10.79
N PRO A 51 -8.32 -10.24 -10.73
CA PRO A 51 -9.54 -10.47 -11.48
C PRO A 51 -9.31 -10.31 -12.98
N PHE A 52 -9.96 -11.16 -13.77
CA PHE A 52 -9.98 -11.06 -15.22
C PHE A 52 -11.42 -11.17 -15.74
N PRO A 53 -11.92 -10.18 -16.50
CA PRO A 53 -11.29 -8.89 -16.79
C PRO A 53 -11.21 -7.99 -15.55
N ASP A 54 -10.23 -7.07 -15.52
CA ASP A 54 -10.17 -6.02 -14.49
C ASP A 54 -11.38 -5.09 -14.63
N ASN A 55 -12.11 -4.91 -13.52
CA ASN A 55 -13.28 -4.06 -13.43
C ASN A 55 -13.15 -3.00 -12.33
N GLY A 56 -11.94 -2.52 -12.06
CA GLY A 56 -11.63 -1.46 -11.08
C GLY A 56 -11.42 -2.00 -9.66
N ILE A 57 -11.17 -3.29 -9.52
CA ILE A 57 -10.65 -3.94 -8.31
C ILE A 57 -9.37 -4.64 -8.76
N ASP A 58 -8.25 -4.30 -8.14
CA ASP A 58 -6.94 -4.75 -8.64
C ASP A 58 -6.59 -6.16 -8.18
N TRP A 59 -6.99 -6.52 -6.94
CA TRP A 59 -6.61 -7.80 -6.33
C TRP A 59 -7.72 -8.41 -5.48
N HIS A 60 -7.77 -9.74 -5.45
CA HIS A 60 -8.41 -10.51 -4.40
C HIS A 60 -7.33 -11.05 -3.47
N VAL A 61 -7.59 -10.94 -2.16
CA VAL A 61 -6.73 -11.48 -1.11
C VAL A 61 -7.56 -12.49 -0.35
N SER A 62 -7.10 -13.73 -0.28
CA SER A 62 -7.77 -14.81 0.44
C SER A 62 -6.95 -15.28 1.63
N HIS A 63 -7.63 -15.70 2.70
CA HIS A 63 -7.04 -16.19 3.94
C HIS A 63 -7.84 -17.38 4.46
N SER A 64 -7.14 -18.41 4.91
CA SER A 64 -7.74 -19.57 5.59
C SER A 64 -7.08 -19.73 6.95
N ALA A 65 -7.90 -19.87 7.99
CA ALA A 65 -7.42 -20.12 9.34
C ALA A 65 -8.46 -20.93 10.14
N PRO A 66 -8.04 -21.81 11.07
CA PRO A 66 -8.96 -22.60 11.90
C PRO A 66 -9.97 -21.79 12.73
N GLY A 67 -9.72 -20.49 12.94
CA GLY A 67 -10.61 -19.60 13.67
C GLY A 67 -11.70 -18.95 12.83
N HIS A 68 -11.75 -19.20 11.52
CA HIS A 68 -12.85 -18.72 10.68
C HIS A 68 -14.11 -19.54 10.94
N THR A 69 -15.25 -18.86 11.01
CA THR A 69 -16.56 -19.47 11.30
C THR A 69 -17.59 -19.23 10.20
N VAL A 70 -17.30 -18.34 9.25
CA VAL A 70 -18.21 -18.06 8.11
C VAL A 70 -17.94 -18.95 6.91
N ASP A 71 -16.69 -19.35 6.72
CA ASP A 71 -16.21 -20.23 5.65
C ASP A 71 -14.77 -20.70 5.98
N ASP A 72 -14.28 -21.74 5.31
CA ASP A 72 -12.91 -22.25 5.45
C ASP A 72 -11.87 -21.29 4.84
N GLU A 73 -12.28 -20.49 3.84
CA GLU A 73 -11.51 -19.41 3.23
C GLU A 73 -12.35 -18.14 3.16
N VAL A 74 -11.79 -17.01 3.58
CA VAL A 74 -12.41 -15.69 3.36
C VAL A 74 -11.59 -14.87 2.39
N THR A 75 -12.30 -14.10 1.56
CA THR A 75 -11.70 -13.21 0.57
C THR A 75 -12.08 -11.76 0.85
N ILE A 76 -11.14 -10.85 0.66
CA ILE A 76 -11.42 -9.43 0.48
C ILE A 76 -10.93 -8.97 -0.89
N LYS A 77 -11.57 -7.93 -1.41
CA LYS A 77 -11.20 -7.24 -2.63
C LYS A 77 -10.41 -5.98 -2.30
N VAL A 78 -9.31 -5.76 -2.99
CA VAL A 78 -8.41 -4.64 -2.74
C VAL A 78 -8.31 -3.80 -4.00
N GLN A 79 -8.59 -2.51 -3.85
CA GLN A 79 -8.22 -1.50 -4.85
C GLN A 79 -6.96 -0.77 -4.40
N LEU A 80 -5.97 -0.70 -5.28
CA LEU A 80 -4.70 -0.05 -5.09
C LEU A 80 -4.73 1.35 -5.71
N LYS A 81 -4.21 2.33 -4.97
CA LYS A 81 -3.87 3.66 -5.50
C LYS A 81 -2.51 4.09 -4.96
N CYS A 82 -1.74 4.79 -5.78
CA CYS A 82 -0.42 5.30 -5.40
C CYS A 82 -0.32 6.80 -5.71
N THR A 83 0.26 7.59 -4.82
CA THR A 83 0.42 9.05 -5.02
C THR A 83 1.67 9.62 -4.33
N TYR A 84 2.27 10.62 -4.96
CA TYR A 84 3.36 11.43 -4.39
C TYR A 84 2.89 12.81 -3.88
N GLN A 85 1.60 13.12 -4.01
CA GLN A 85 1.08 14.49 -3.88
C GLN A 85 0.80 14.93 -2.44
N LEU A 86 1.14 14.10 -1.45
CA LEU A 86 0.82 14.36 -0.05
C LEU A 86 2.09 14.24 0.80
N PRO A 87 2.55 15.32 1.48
CA PRO A 87 3.59 15.17 2.47
C PRO A 87 3.06 14.25 3.59
N PRO A 88 3.86 13.28 4.08
CA PRO A 88 3.53 12.55 5.29
C PRO A 88 3.30 13.59 6.39
N ARG A 89 2.06 13.74 6.86
CA ARG A 89 1.81 14.60 8.03
C ARG A 89 2.53 13.98 9.23
N THR A 90 3.13 14.84 10.02
CA THR A 90 4.02 14.53 11.15
C THR A 90 3.45 13.42 12.03
N PRO A 91 4.25 12.39 12.40
CA PRO A 91 3.85 11.42 13.41
C PRO A 91 3.55 12.15 14.73
N GLY A 92 2.40 11.91 15.34
CA GLY A 92 2.06 12.47 16.66
C GLY A 92 0.59 12.87 16.88
N SER A 93 -0.25 12.96 15.84
CA SER A 93 -1.69 13.12 16.04
C SER A 93 -2.40 11.82 15.70
N ALA A 94 -3.01 11.17 16.69
CA ALA A 94 -3.90 10.01 16.51
C ALA A 94 -5.08 10.29 15.55
N SER A 95 -5.30 11.56 15.17
CA SER A 95 -6.31 12.03 14.21
C SER A 95 -5.71 12.42 12.84
N ALA A 96 -4.43 12.13 12.57
CA ALA A 96 -3.83 12.47 11.28
C ALA A 96 -4.49 11.66 10.15
N ALA A 97 -4.98 12.37 9.15
CA ALA A 97 -5.55 11.82 7.93
C ALA A 97 -5.17 12.71 6.74
N PHE A 98 -5.11 12.13 5.56
CA PHE A 98 -4.90 12.85 4.31
C PHE A 98 -6.13 12.77 3.40
N SER A 99 -6.30 13.78 2.56
CA SER A 99 -7.39 13.81 1.58
C SER A 99 -6.92 13.09 0.32
N PHE A 100 -7.76 12.19 -0.20
CA PHE A 100 -7.51 11.50 -1.46
C PHE A 100 -8.76 11.57 -2.33
N THR A 101 -8.60 11.99 -3.59
CA THR A 101 -9.74 12.23 -4.49
C THR A 101 -9.89 11.06 -5.47
N LEU A 102 -10.99 10.33 -5.35
CA LEU A 102 -11.37 9.20 -6.19
C LEU A 102 -12.36 9.63 -7.27
N ASP A 103 -12.31 8.97 -8.41
CA ASP A 103 -13.41 9.01 -9.37
C ASP A 103 -14.64 8.34 -8.77
N ASN A 104 -15.81 8.92 -9.04
CA ASN A 104 -17.06 8.44 -8.46
C ASN A 104 -17.36 6.99 -8.86
N ASP A 105 -16.98 6.56 -10.07
CA ASP A 105 -17.18 5.18 -10.52
C ASP A 105 -16.39 4.15 -9.69
N HIS A 106 -15.18 4.51 -9.25
CA HIS A 106 -14.39 3.71 -8.31
C HIS A 106 -15.01 3.75 -6.91
N LEU A 107 -15.40 4.94 -6.44
CA LEU A 107 -16.00 5.09 -5.11
C LEU A 107 -17.31 4.32 -4.98
N VAL A 108 -18.20 4.36 -5.99
CA VAL A 108 -19.47 3.61 -5.98
C VAL A 108 -19.23 2.11 -5.80
N LYS A 109 -18.19 1.56 -6.44
CA LYS A 109 -17.84 0.14 -6.30
C LYS A 109 -17.35 -0.18 -4.88
N LEU A 110 -16.46 0.65 -4.33
CA LEU A 110 -15.90 0.50 -2.99
C LEU A 110 -16.93 0.75 -1.88
N ALA A 111 -17.86 1.67 -2.09
CA ALA A 111 -18.86 2.09 -1.12
C ALA A 111 -20.12 1.23 -1.11
N ARG A 112 -20.25 0.27 -2.04
CA ARG A 112 -21.38 -0.65 -2.08
C ARG A 112 -21.56 -1.34 -0.72
N THR A 113 -22.79 -1.30 -0.21
CA THR A 113 -23.22 -1.98 1.02
C THR A 113 -24.72 -2.32 0.91
N PRO A 114 -25.19 -3.47 1.43
CA PRO A 114 -24.39 -4.59 1.94
C PRO A 114 -23.59 -5.31 0.83
N VAL A 115 -22.58 -6.09 1.23
CA VAL A 115 -21.74 -6.91 0.33
C VAL A 115 -21.45 -8.26 0.97
N SER A 116 -21.37 -9.31 0.15
CA SER A 116 -20.91 -10.63 0.59
C SER A 116 -19.38 -10.72 0.68
N VAL A 117 -18.67 -9.97 -0.18
CA VAL A 117 -17.21 -9.89 -0.20
C VAL A 117 -16.81 -8.45 0.05
N HIS A 118 -16.10 -8.22 1.15
CA HIS A 118 -15.68 -6.88 1.55
C HIS A 118 -14.63 -6.31 0.61
N LYS A 119 -14.58 -4.98 0.56
CA LYS A 119 -13.65 -4.21 -0.29
C LYS A 119 -12.91 -3.20 0.56
N ILE A 120 -11.62 -3.07 0.33
CA ILE A 120 -10.79 -2.01 0.92
C ILE A 120 -10.05 -1.25 -0.17
N LEU A 121 -9.79 0.02 0.12
CA LEU A 121 -8.86 0.85 -0.64
C LEU A 121 -7.53 0.87 0.10
N VAL A 122 -6.45 0.58 -0.61
CA VAL A 122 -5.07 0.72 -0.12
C VAL A 122 -4.38 1.84 -0.90
N VAL A 123 -3.96 2.89 -0.19
CA VAL A 123 -3.29 4.04 -0.78
C VAL A 123 -1.84 4.12 -0.33
N MET A 124 -0.92 3.97 -1.28
CA MET A 124 0.51 4.14 -1.07
C MET A 124 0.89 5.61 -1.23
N LEU A 125 1.60 6.17 -0.24
CA LEU A 125 2.29 7.44 -0.36
C LEU A 125 3.76 7.22 -0.73
N VAL A 126 4.21 7.85 -1.82
CA VAL A 126 5.58 7.70 -2.33
C VAL A 126 6.34 9.02 -2.36
N PRO A 127 7.66 9.05 -2.06
CA PRO A 127 8.50 10.21 -2.34
C PRO A 127 8.43 10.60 -3.81
N ARG A 128 8.58 11.91 -4.08
CA ARG A 128 8.59 12.43 -5.46
C ARG A 128 9.78 11.93 -6.26
N SER A 129 10.93 11.77 -5.63
CA SER A 129 12.12 11.23 -6.28
C SER A 129 12.10 9.71 -6.24
N GLN A 130 12.25 9.07 -7.41
CA GLN A 130 12.36 7.63 -7.52
C GLN A 130 13.62 7.07 -6.83
N ASP A 131 14.65 7.90 -6.67
CA ASP A 131 15.89 7.51 -5.97
C ASP A 131 15.67 7.22 -4.48
N ASP A 132 14.59 7.74 -3.92
CA ASP A 132 14.23 7.53 -2.52
C ASP A 132 13.29 6.35 -2.30
N TRP A 133 12.84 5.65 -3.36
CA TRP A 133 11.79 4.64 -3.22
C TRP A 133 12.27 3.36 -2.50
N LEU A 134 13.50 2.93 -2.78
CA LEU A 134 13.99 1.65 -2.30
C LEU A 134 15.46 1.75 -1.92
N ARG A 135 15.80 1.19 -0.76
CA ARG A 135 17.18 1.03 -0.29
C ARG A 135 17.39 -0.42 0.10
N ALA A 136 18.39 -1.04 -0.50
CA ALA A 136 18.80 -2.39 -0.14
C ALA A 136 20.12 -2.33 0.62
N GLY A 137 20.20 -3.05 1.72
CA GLY A 137 21.41 -3.28 2.50
C GLY A 137 21.53 -4.75 2.88
N HIS A 138 22.58 -5.09 3.62
CA HIS A 138 22.79 -6.46 4.08
C HIS A 138 21.68 -6.94 5.04
N ASP A 139 21.11 -6.02 5.81
CA ASP A 139 20.11 -6.34 6.84
C ASP A 139 18.66 -6.26 6.34
N GLY A 140 18.44 -5.83 5.09
CA GLY A 140 17.10 -5.79 4.55
C GLY A 140 16.87 -4.87 3.35
N LEU A 141 15.59 -4.82 3.00
CA LEU A 141 15.05 -4.01 1.92
C LEU A 141 14.08 -2.99 2.50
N ASP A 142 14.49 -1.72 2.52
CA ASP A 142 13.67 -0.59 2.95
C ASP A 142 12.93 -0.02 1.75
N LEU A 143 11.63 -0.31 1.67
CA LEU A 143 10.70 0.38 0.78
C LEU A 143 10.22 1.62 1.53
N ARG A 144 10.75 2.80 1.18
CA ARG A 144 10.47 4.06 1.90
C ARG A 144 9.10 4.63 1.55
N HIS A 145 8.07 3.92 1.99
CA HIS A 145 6.68 4.16 1.64
C HIS A 145 5.78 3.63 2.74
N CYS A 146 4.60 4.22 2.86
CA CYS A 146 3.57 3.67 3.72
C CYS A 146 2.29 3.50 2.92
N CYS A 147 1.76 2.29 2.94
CA CYS A 147 0.42 1.99 2.47
C CYS A 147 -0.55 2.21 3.62
N TYR A 148 -1.66 2.89 3.35
CA TYR A 148 -2.74 3.08 4.31
C TYR A 148 -4.02 2.49 3.77
N TRP A 149 -4.83 1.88 4.64
CA TRP A 149 -6.07 1.24 4.21
C TRP A 149 -7.31 1.86 4.81
N ILE A 150 -8.42 1.76 4.07
CA ILE A 150 -9.74 2.17 4.53
C ILE A 150 -10.83 1.31 3.89
N ASN A 151 -11.84 0.94 4.68
CA ASN A 151 -13.09 0.38 4.21
C ASN A 151 -14.07 1.53 3.94
N LEU A 152 -14.54 1.66 2.70
CA LEU A 152 -15.42 2.76 2.26
C LEU A 152 -16.89 2.35 2.17
N ALA A 153 -17.27 1.15 2.63
CA ALA A 153 -18.66 0.68 2.60
C ALA A 153 -19.61 1.70 3.23
N GLY A 154 -20.63 2.13 2.49
CA GLY A 154 -21.60 3.15 2.90
C GLY A 154 -21.13 4.60 2.75
N HIS A 155 -19.91 4.85 2.26
CA HIS A 155 -19.42 6.21 2.08
C HIS A 155 -20.20 6.94 0.96
N PRO A 156 -20.75 8.15 1.20
CA PRO A 156 -21.53 8.87 0.20
C PRO A 156 -20.64 9.40 -0.93
N VAL A 157 -21.20 9.45 -2.14
CA VAL A 157 -20.65 10.21 -3.26
C VAL A 157 -21.11 11.66 -3.11
N THR A 158 -20.17 12.59 -3.00
CA THR A 158 -20.49 14.00 -2.70
C THR A 158 -20.13 14.98 -3.82
N GLY A 159 -19.21 14.62 -4.71
CA GLY A 159 -18.88 15.43 -5.88
C GLY A 159 -19.57 14.96 -7.16
N ARG A 160 -19.52 15.81 -8.21
CA ARG A 160 -20.16 15.50 -9.52
C ARG A 160 -19.48 14.35 -10.27
N HIS A 161 -18.15 14.37 -10.34
CA HIS A 161 -17.35 13.36 -11.05
C HIS A 161 -16.35 12.66 -10.14
N ARG A 162 -15.88 13.37 -9.09
CA ARG A 162 -14.88 12.89 -8.17
C ARG A 162 -15.27 13.27 -6.74
N THR A 163 -14.99 12.39 -5.80
CA THR A 163 -15.27 12.58 -4.37
C THR A 163 -13.96 12.46 -3.59
N THR A 164 -13.76 13.37 -2.63
CA THR A 164 -12.59 13.33 -1.75
C THR A 164 -12.93 12.57 -0.49
N VAL A 165 -12.14 11.53 -0.20
CA VAL A 165 -12.21 10.74 1.03
C VAL A 165 -11.05 11.08 1.96
N ARG A 166 -11.23 10.84 3.26
CA ARG A 166 -10.19 11.05 4.28
C ARG A 166 -9.58 9.73 4.68
N ILE A 167 -8.29 9.56 4.45
CA ILE A 167 -7.56 8.32 4.72
C ILE A 167 -6.73 8.50 6.00
N PRO A 168 -7.03 7.75 7.07
CA PRO A 168 -6.33 7.88 8.35
C PRO A 168 -4.92 7.29 8.26
N THR A 169 -3.91 8.06 8.72
CA THR A 169 -2.51 7.60 8.72
C THR A 169 -2.22 6.61 9.86
N ALA A 170 -3.15 6.44 10.80
CA ALA A 170 -3.06 5.40 11.83
C ALA A 170 -3.34 3.99 11.28
N ARG A 171 -3.97 3.87 10.10
CA ARG A 171 -4.30 2.57 9.47
C ARG A 171 -3.24 2.18 8.46
N ILE A 172 -2.04 1.87 8.95
CA ILE A 172 -0.98 1.31 8.12
C ILE A 172 -1.44 -0.06 7.63
N PHE A 173 -1.20 -0.35 6.35
CA PHE A 173 -1.49 -1.63 5.73
C PHE A 173 -0.23 -2.48 5.73
N ASP A 174 0.02 -3.19 6.83
CA ASP A 174 1.08 -4.18 6.98
C ASP A 174 0.49 -5.59 7.11
N ASP A 175 1.34 -6.59 7.34
CA ASP A 175 0.94 -7.99 7.53
C ASP A 175 0.01 -8.16 8.74
N ARG A 176 0.29 -7.47 9.84
CA ARG A 176 -0.52 -7.52 11.07
C ARG A 176 -1.92 -6.97 10.84
N ALA A 177 -2.02 -5.80 10.20
CA ALA A 177 -3.30 -5.20 9.84
C ALA A 177 -4.09 -6.12 8.89
N LEU A 178 -3.42 -6.77 7.94
CA LEU A 178 -4.07 -7.74 7.06
C LEU A 178 -4.59 -8.96 7.83
N CYS A 179 -3.78 -9.57 8.70
CA CYS A 179 -4.22 -10.68 9.55
C CYS A 179 -5.42 -10.28 10.42
N GLU A 180 -5.41 -9.08 11.01
CA GLU A 180 -6.53 -8.58 11.81
C GLU A 180 -7.81 -8.38 10.99
N ILE A 181 -7.69 -7.81 9.78
CA ILE A 181 -8.81 -7.68 8.85
C ILE A 181 -9.39 -9.05 8.52
N MET A 182 -8.53 -10.00 8.16
CA MET A 182 -8.95 -11.34 7.77
C MET A 182 -9.59 -12.10 8.92
N ALA A 183 -9.04 -12.01 10.13
CA ALA A 183 -9.64 -12.61 11.33
C ALA A 183 -11.04 -12.05 11.61
N ARG A 184 -11.23 -10.72 11.49
CA ARG A 184 -12.57 -10.10 11.64
C ARG A 184 -13.54 -10.60 10.57
N VAL A 185 -13.13 -10.61 9.31
CA VAL A 185 -13.96 -11.10 8.20
C VAL A 185 -14.28 -12.59 8.35
N GLY A 186 -13.30 -13.39 8.80
CA GLY A 186 -13.41 -14.82 9.10
C GLY A 186 -14.51 -15.18 10.08
N VAL A 187 -14.90 -14.26 10.96
CA VAL A 187 -15.98 -14.45 11.94
C VAL A 187 -17.25 -13.65 11.60
N GLY A 188 -17.37 -13.15 10.36
CA GLY A 188 -18.54 -12.41 9.88
C GLY A 188 -18.54 -10.92 10.23
N GLY A 189 -17.42 -10.42 10.76
CA GLY A 189 -17.15 -9.02 10.94
C GLY A 189 -16.80 -8.30 9.64
N ARG A 190 -16.42 -7.03 9.78
CA ARG A 190 -16.00 -6.18 8.65
C ARG A 190 -14.53 -5.78 8.81
N PRO A 191 -13.82 -5.48 7.71
CA PRO A 191 -12.50 -4.88 7.77
C PRO A 191 -12.48 -3.61 8.62
#